data_AF-A0A1G1EZT7-F1
#
_entry.id   AF-A0A1G1EZT7-F1
#
_cell.length_a   1.000
_cell.length_b   1.000
_cell.length_c   1.000
_cell.angle_alpha   90.00
_cell.angle_beta   90.00
_cell.angle_gamma   90.00
#
_symmetry.space_group_name_H-M   'P 1'
#
loop_
_entity.id
_entity.type
_entity.pdbx_description
1 polymer ?
#
loop_
_entity_poly.entity_id
_entity_poly.type
_entity_poly.pdbx_seq_one_letter_code
_entity_poly.pdbx_strand_id
1 'polypeptide(L)'
;MKKIIYASVLLIFVLGMGLPVYSGEITPKMNPQIDEYKKKAAGWASNPAIIKAVKESNAKGPIQGMGNVKWRELKENDPIVHGFITSPTGQLLTQWMNADPKGINKIVLSGDKSHRVAFTSMPAIYIGKGKPNFDEAFSGKIWQQGESKPDPSTNIDTVQIAAPVKDGGKIIGVLLVSLTTANLK
;
A
#
# COMPACT_ATOMS: atom_id res chain seq x y z
N MET A 1 -18.73 65.95 -17.04
CA MET A 1 -19.60 65.08 -16.21
C MET A 1 -19.75 63.72 -16.87
N LYS A 2 -19.17 62.67 -16.30
CA LYS A 2 -19.56 61.26 -16.46
C LYS A 2 -18.81 60.46 -15.38
N LYS A 3 -19.57 59.99 -14.38
CA LYS A 3 -19.11 59.11 -13.30
C LYS A 3 -18.88 57.72 -13.88
N ILE A 4 -17.75 57.08 -13.58
CA ILE A 4 -17.61 55.63 -13.75
C ILE A 4 -17.21 55.06 -12.39
N ILE A 5 -18.01 54.08 -11.99
CA ILE A 5 -18.14 53.49 -10.67
C ILE A 5 -17.12 52.37 -10.52
N TYR A 6 -16.49 52.32 -9.34
CA TYR A 6 -15.61 51.23 -8.91
C TYR A 6 -16.38 49.91 -8.82
N ALA A 7 -15.91 48.86 -9.51
CA ALA A 7 -16.32 47.49 -9.26
C ALA A 7 -15.14 46.75 -8.62
N SER A 8 -15.13 46.69 -7.30
CA SER A 8 -14.19 45.90 -6.51
C SER A 8 -14.49 44.42 -6.71
N VAL A 9 -13.63 43.70 -7.41
CA VAL A 9 -13.66 42.23 -7.49
C VAL A 9 -13.09 41.68 -6.19
N LEU A 10 -13.96 41.19 -5.31
CA LEU A 10 -13.55 40.45 -4.13
C LEU A 10 -13.18 39.03 -4.56
N LEU A 11 -11.87 38.77 -4.71
CA LEU A 11 -11.32 37.45 -4.98
C LEU A 11 -11.38 36.64 -3.66
N ILE A 12 -12.35 35.73 -3.53
CA ILE A 12 -12.40 34.81 -2.39
C ILE A 12 -11.32 33.74 -2.58
N PHE A 13 -10.21 33.90 -1.87
CA PHE A 13 -9.19 32.88 -1.69
C PHE A 13 -9.75 31.80 -0.74
N VAL A 14 -10.26 30.70 -1.29
CA VAL A 14 -10.54 29.50 -0.47
C VAL A 14 -9.19 28.85 -0.17
N LEU A 15 -8.60 29.20 0.98
CA LEU A 15 -7.52 28.43 1.58
C LEU A 15 -8.04 27.00 1.78
N GLY A 16 -7.52 26.05 1.00
CA GLY A 16 -7.70 24.63 1.24
C GLY A 16 -7.07 24.27 2.59
N MET A 17 -7.86 24.34 3.66
CA MET A 17 -7.52 23.72 4.94
C MET A 17 -7.47 22.21 4.73
N GLY A 18 -6.28 21.69 4.42
CA GLY A 18 -6.03 20.26 4.55
C GLY A 18 -6.33 19.88 5.99
N LEU A 19 -7.34 19.02 6.19
CA LEU A 19 -7.63 18.47 7.51
C LEU A 19 -6.35 17.84 8.07
N PRO A 20 -6.01 18.07 9.35
CA PRO A 20 -4.87 17.42 9.97
C PRO A 20 -5.08 15.91 9.87
N VAL A 21 -4.22 15.24 9.11
CA VAL A 21 -4.15 13.78 9.12
C VAL A 21 -3.61 13.42 10.49
N TYR A 22 -4.49 12.92 11.37
CA TYR A 22 -4.10 12.40 12.68
C TYR A 22 -3.10 11.27 12.46
N SER A 23 -1.87 11.44 12.93
CA SER A 23 -0.91 10.34 13.07
C SER A 23 -0.87 9.90 14.53
N GLY A 24 -0.88 8.59 14.75
CA GLY A 24 -0.80 7.99 16.08
C GLY A 24 0.61 7.56 16.41
N GLU A 25 1.01 7.75 17.67
CA GLU A 25 2.29 7.24 18.18
C GLU A 25 2.26 5.71 18.25
N ILE A 26 3.33 5.06 17.75
CA ILE A 26 3.53 3.62 17.97
C ILE A 26 4.13 3.45 19.37
N THR A 27 3.30 2.97 20.29
CA THR A 27 3.71 2.82 21.70
C THR A 27 4.63 1.60 21.89
N PRO A 28 5.49 1.57 22.93
CA PRO A 28 6.31 0.42 23.24
C PRO A 28 5.53 -0.89 23.43
N LYS A 29 4.28 -0.79 23.90
CA LYS A 29 3.39 -1.93 24.11
C LYS A 29 3.08 -2.65 22.80
N MET A 30 2.90 -1.93 21.69
CA MET A 30 2.56 -2.49 20.37
C MET A 30 3.72 -3.26 19.71
N ASN A 31 4.97 -2.97 20.09
CA ASN A 31 6.16 -3.47 19.38
C ASN A 31 6.29 -5.00 19.32
N PRO A 32 6.06 -5.76 20.41
CA PRO A 32 6.12 -7.22 20.35
C PRO A 32 5.19 -7.80 19.28
N GLN A 33 3.96 -7.32 19.20
CA GLN A 33 3.00 -7.80 18.20
C GLN A 33 3.38 -7.36 16.78
N ILE A 34 3.86 -6.13 16.60
CA ILE A 34 4.40 -5.67 15.31
C ILE A 34 5.57 -6.57 14.86
N ASP A 35 6.46 -6.95 15.78
CA ASP A 35 7.60 -7.81 15.48
C ASP A 35 7.18 -9.26 15.12
N GLU A 36 6.11 -9.77 15.72
CA GLU A 36 5.49 -11.02 15.28
C GLU A 36 4.95 -10.92 13.84
N TYR A 37 4.26 -9.83 13.50
CA TYR A 37 3.80 -9.62 12.14
C TYR A 37 4.96 -9.45 11.14
N LYS A 38 6.07 -8.81 11.53
CA LYS A 38 7.28 -8.74 10.69
C LYS A 38 7.83 -10.12 10.36
N LYS A 39 7.91 -11.01 11.37
CA LYS A 39 8.33 -12.41 11.17
C LYS A 39 7.35 -13.14 10.25
N LYS A 40 6.04 -12.96 10.46
CA LYS A 40 4.99 -13.53 9.60
C LYS A 40 5.11 -13.06 8.15
N ALA A 41 5.28 -11.75 7.94
CA ALA A 41 5.44 -11.14 6.63
C ALA A 41 6.72 -11.63 5.93
N ALA A 42 7.83 -11.79 6.65
CA ALA A 42 9.06 -12.36 6.10
C ALA A 42 8.86 -13.83 5.67
N GLY A 43 8.13 -14.63 6.47
CA GLY A 43 7.75 -16.00 6.11
C GLY A 43 6.88 -16.06 4.86
N TRP A 44 5.85 -15.21 4.78
CA TRP A 44 5.00 -15.09 3.59
C TRP A 44 5.76 -14.61 2.35
N ALA A 45 6.67 -13.64 2.48
CA ALA A 45 7.50 -13.15 1.38
C ALA A 45 8.46 -14.23 0.84
N SER A 46 8.76 -15.25 1.65
CA SER A 46 9.58 -16.42 1.27
C SER A 46 8.75 -17.59 0.75
N ASN A 47 7.42 -17.46 0.67
CA ASN A 47 6.54 -18.53 0.19
C ASN A 47 6.79 -18.78 -1.32
N PRO A 48 6.97 -20.03 -1.76
CA PRO A 48 7.22 -20.35 -3.17
C PRO A 48 6.16 -19.82 -4.15
N ALA A 49 4.90 -19.79 -3.74
CA ALA A 49 3.81 -19.25 -4.56
C ALA A 49 3.94 -17.73 -4.75
N ILE A 50 4.40 -17.01 -3.72
CA ILE A 50 4.68 -15.57 -3.79
C ILE A 50 5.87 -15.30 -4.71
N ILE A 51 6.98 -16.04 -4.51
CA ILE A 51 8.18 -15.90 -5.35
C ILE A 51 7.83 -16.16 -6.82
N LYS A 52 7.09 -17.25 -7.11
CA LYS A 52 6.63 -17.58 -8.47
C LYS A 52 5.78 -16.46 -9.08
N ALA A 53 4.79 -15.95 -8.35
CA ALA A 53 3.92 -14.89 -8.84
C ALA A 53 4.68 -13.59 -9.15
N VAL A 54 5.64 -13.22 -8.30
CA VAL A 54 6.50 -12.04 -8.54
C VAL A 54 7.38 -12.25 -9.77
N LYS A 55 8.00 -13.43 -9.93
CA LYS A 55 8.82 -13.74 -11.11
C LYS A 55 8.01 -13.65 -12.40
N GLU A 56 6.82 -14.24 -12.43
CA GLU A 56 5.92 -14.20 -13.59
C GLU A 56 5.48 -12.76 -13.91
N SER A 57 5.19 -11.96 -12.89
CA SER A 57 4.84 -10.55 -13.08
C SER A 57 6.01 -9.71 -13.56
N ASN A 58 7.21 -9.91 -13.02
CA ASN A 58 8.41 -9.19 -13.46
C ASN A 58 8.80 -9.53 -14.90
N ALA A 59 8.59 -10.77 -15.34
CA ALA A 59 8.81 -11.17 -16.73
C ALA A 59 7.89 -10.42 -17.72
N LYS A 60 6.67 -10.08 -17.30
CA LYS A 60 5.73 -9.26 -18.08
C LYS A 60 6.00 -7.76 -17.93
N GLY A 61 6.47 -7.36 -16.74
CA GLY A 61 6.60 -5.97 -16.33
C GLY A 61 5.26 -5.32 -15.99
N PRO A 62 5.28 -4.01 -15.65
CA PRO A 62 4.08 -3.23 -15.42
C PRO A 62 3.19 -3.22 -16.66
N ILE A 63 1.87 -3.25 -16.46
CA ILE A 63 0.87 -2.96 -17.50
C ILE A 63 1.26 -1.68 -18.26
N GLN A 64 1.39 -1.79 -19.58
CA GLN A 64 1.78 -0.69 -20.45
C GLN A 64 0.79 0.48 -20.33
N GLY A 65 1.32 1.69 -20.10
CA GLY A 65 0.50 2.91 -19.93
C GLY A 65 -0.19 3.03 -18.56
N MET A 66 -0.09 2.02 -17.68
CA MET A 66 -0.68 2.08 -16.34
C MET A 66 0.24 2.81 -15.37
N GLY A 67 0.13 4.13 -15.30
CA GLY A 67 0.71 4.95 -14.25
C GLY A 67 -0.26 5.22 -13.09
N ASN A 68 0.22 5.89 -12.03
CA ASN A 68 -0.63 6.25 -10.88
C ASN A 68 -1.75 7.25 -11.23
N VAL A 69 -1.62 8.02 -12.32
CA VAL A 69 -2.71 8.87 -12.84
C VAL A 69 -3.82 7.98 -13.38
N LYS A 70 -3.50 7.10 -14.33
CA LYS A 70 -4.46 6.19 -14.96
C LYS A 70 -5.11 5.26 -13.94
N TRP A 71 -4.35 4.75 -12.98
CA TRP A 71 -4.85 3.89 -11.91
C TRP A 71 -5.98 4.53 -11.10
N ARG A 72 -5.87 5.83 -10.79
CA ARG A 72 -6.88 6.57 -10.03
C ARG A 72 -8.18 6.80 -10.80
N GLU A 73 -8.18 6.61 -12.11
CA GLU A 73 -9.38 6.66 -12.94
C GLU A 73 -10.17 5.33 -12.90
N LEU A 74 -9.52 4.23 -12.50
CA LEU A 74 -10.17 2.93 -12.41
C LEU A 74 -11.06 2.86 -11.18
N LYS A 75 -12.15 2.09 -11.32
CA LYS A 75 -13.03 1.73 -10.21
C LYS A 75 -12.58 0.40 -9.61
N GLU A 76 -12.99 0.13 -8.38
CA GLU A 76 -12.66 -1.13 -7.71
C GLU A 76 -13.20 -2.37 -8.44
N ASN A 77 -14.35 -2.23 -9.12
CA ASN A 77 -14.95 -3.28 -9.94
C ASN A 77 -14.43 -3.31 -11.39
N ASP A 78 -13.44 -2.49 -11.74
CA ASP A 78 -12.80 -2.55 -13.06
C ASP A 78 -12.15 -3.95 -13.26
N PRO A 79 -12.30 -4.60 -14.43
CA PRO A 79 -11.74 -5.92 -14.67
C PRO A 79 -10.23 -6.03 -14.42
N ILE A 80 -9.46 -4.96 -14.67
CA ILE A 80 -8.02 -4.93 -14.39
C ILE A 80 -7.79 -5.03 -12.89
N VAL A 81 -8.49 -4.21 -12.10
CA VAL A 81 -8.39 -4.21 -10.63
C VAL A 81 -8.83 -5.55 -10.06
N HIS A 82 -9.98 -6.05 -10.53
CA HIS A 82 -10.56 -7.31 -10.08
C HIS A 82 -9.64 -8.51 -10.39
N GLY A 83 -8.91 -8.48 -11.50
CA GLY A 83 -7.95 -9.51 -11.87
C GLY A 83 -6.80 -9.66 -10.86
N PHE A 84 -6.35 -8.57 -10.23
CA PHE A 84 -5.32 -8.65 -9.18
C PHE A 84 -5.84 -9.33 -7.90
N ILE A 85 -7.11 -9.09 -7.54
CA ILE A 85 -7.76 -9.64 -6.34
C ILE A 85 -8.10 -11.12 -6.55
N THR A 86 -8.64 -11.46 -7.72
CA THR A 86 -9.14 -12.81 -8.03
C THR A 86 -8.09 -13.76 -8.59
N SER A 87 -6.87 -13.27 -8.89
CA SER A 87 -5.74 -14.13 -9.20
C SER A 87 -5.49 -15.15 -8.07
N PRO A 88 -4.88 -16.32 -8.36
CA PRO A 88 -4.53 -17.29 -7.31
C PRO A 88 -3.72 -16.68 -6.17
N THR A 89 -2.80 -15.75 -6.51
CA THR A 89 -2.01 -15.01 -5.53
C THR A 89 -2.88 -14.05 -4.72
N GLY A 90 -3.78 -13.29 -5.36
CA GLY A 90 -4.72 -12.41 -4.67
C GLY A 90 -5.63 -13.16 -3.69
N GLN A 91 -6.14 -14.32 -4.10
CA GLN A 91 -6.91 -15.21 -3.23
C GLN A 91 -6.10 -15.72 -2.05
N LEU A 92 -4.84 -16.11 -2.26
CA LEU A 92 -3.93 -16.50 -1.18
C LEU A 92 -3.70 -15.36 -0.18
N LEU A 93 -3.45 -14.14 -0.66
CA LEU A 93 -3.31 -12.97 0.22
C LEU A 93 -4.60 -12.71 1.02
N THR A 94 -5.76 -12.85 0.37
CA THR A 94 -7.07 -12.71 1.03
C THR A 94 -7.29 -13.78 2.09
N GLN A 95 -6.89 -15.02 1.84
CA GLN A 95 -6.94 -16.09 2.86
C GLN A 95 -6.07 -15.74 4.08
N TRP A 96 -4.85 -15.23 3.88
CA TRP A 96 -3.97 -14.82 4.97
C TRP A 96 -4.49 -13.64 5.78
N MET A 97 -5.10 -12.66 5.11
CA MET A 97 -5.77 -11.55 5.77
C MET A 97 -6.98 -12.06 6.59
N ASN A 98 -7.81 -12.91 5.99
CA ASN A 98 -9.02 -13.43 6.64
C ASN A 98 -8.73 -14.42 7.79
N ALA A 99 -7.53 -14.99 7.86
CA ALA A 99 -7.09 -15.76 9.02
C ALA A 99 -6.86 -14.88 10.27
N ASP A 100 -6.72 -13.56 10.08
CA ASP A 100 -6.58 -12.58 11.16
C ASP A 100 -7.25 -11.24 10.78
N PRO A 101 -8.59 -11.23 10.68
CA PRO A 101 -9.34 -10.10 10.13
C PRO A 101 -9.40 -8.89 11.07
N LYS A 102 -8.98 -9.06 12.33
CA LYS A 102 -8.84 -7.96 13.29
C LYS A 102 -7.45 -7.34 13.18
N GLY A 103 -6.40 -8.17 13.08
CA GLY A 103 -5.03 -7.71 13.03
C GLY A 103 -4.62 -7.10 11.70
N ILE A 104 -5.05 -7.69 10.57
CA ILE A 104 -4.60 -7.33 9.24
C ILE A 104 -5.78 -6.81 8.41
N ASN A 105 -5.64 -5.62 7.84
CA ASN A 105 -6.69 -5.01 7.01
C ASN A 105 -6.36 -4.93 5.51
N LYS A 106 -5.09 -5.12 5.14
CA LYS A 106 -4.68 -5.15 3.73
C LYS A 106 -3.34 -5.86 3.54
N ILE A 107 -3.20 -6.54 2.40
CA ILE A 107 -1.92 -7.05 1.93
C ILE A 107 -1.72 -6.65 0.47
N VAL A 108 -0.53 -6.19 0.12
CA VAL A 108 -0.17 -5.78 -1.25
C VAL A 108 1.17 -6.39 -1.64
N LEU A 109 1.20 -7.10 -2.76
CA LEU A 109 2.39 -7.67 -3.35
C LEU A 109 2.83 -6.84 -4.56
N SER A 110 4.12 -6.52 -4.62
CA SER A 110 4.70 -5.67 -5.68
C SER A 110 5.90 -6.33 -6.34
N GLY A 111 6.08 -6.08 -7.63
CA GLY A 111 7.22 -6.55 -8.42
C GLY A 111 8.45 -5.64 -8.32
N ASP A 112 9.48 -5.94 -9.11
CA ASP A 112 10.77 -5.26 -9.09
C ASP A 112 10.72 -3.81 -9.59
N LYS A 113 9.75 -3.50 -10.45
CA LYS A 113 9.43 -2.12 -10.89
C LYS A 113 8.35 -1.47 -10.04
N SER A 114 8.09 -2.00 -8.84
CA SER A 114 7.09 -1.54 -7.86
C SER A 114 5.63 -1.59 -8.32
N HIS A 115 5.35 -2.21 -9.46
CA HIS A 115 3.99 -2.44 -9.95
C HIS A 115 3.29 -3.51 -9.12
N ARG A 116 1.95 -3.44 -9.05
CA ARG A 116 1.18 -4.42 -8.28
C ARG A 116 1.16 -5.77 -8.98
N VAL A 117 1.32 -6.81 -8.18
CA VAL A 117 1.27 -8.22 -8.58
C VAL A 117 -0.04 -8.85 -8.11
N ALA A 118 -0.44 -8.54 -6.87
CA ALA A 118 -1.68 -8.97 -6.25
C ALA A 118 -1.97 -8.08 -5.02
N PHE A 119 -3.23 -8.01 -4.60
CA PHE A 119 -3.62 -7.33 -3.37
C PHE A 119 -4.98 -7.83 -2.87
N THR A 120 -5.29 -7.60 -1.60
CA THR A 120 -6.58 -7.97 -0.99
C THR A 120 -7.69 -6.95 -1.29
N SER A 121 -7.34 -5.67 -1.44
CA SER A 121 -8.23 -4.59 -1.87
C SER A 121 -7.44 -3.52 -2.63
N MET A 122 -8.13 -2.73 -3.47
CA MET A 122 -7.48 -1.79 -4.39
C MET A 122 -6.59 -0.77 -3.63
N PRO A 123 -5.25 -0.76 -3.84
CA PRO A 123 -4.39 0.26 -3.24
C PRO A 123 -4.61 1.61 -3.92
N ALA A 124 -4.32 2.71 -3.21
CA ALA A 124 -4.42 4.06 -3.77
C ALA A 124 -3.47 4.33 -4.97
N ILE A 125 -2.43 3.49 -5.13
CA ILE A 125 -1.40 3.62 -6.17
C ILE A 125 -1.01 2.25 -6.76
N TYR A 126 -0.75 2.24 -8.06
CA TYR A 126 -0.29 1.06 -8.79
C TYR A 126 1.24 0.90 -8.78
N ILE A 127 1.98 1.98 -8.97
CA ILE A 127 3.45 2.02 -8.92
C ILE A 127 3.88 2.57 -7.56
N GLY A 128 4.57 1.74 -6.77
CA GLY A 128 5.02 2.06 -5.41
C GLY A 128 6.35 2.80 -5.30
N LYS A 129 7.09 3.00 -6.40
CA LYS A 129 8.41 3.65 -6.40
C LYS A 129 8.35 5.03 -5.74
N GLY A 130 9.33 5.36 -4.90
CA GLY A 130 9.36 6.60 -4.13
C GLY A 130 8.59 6.54 -2.81
N LYS A 131 7.98 5.40 -2.46
CA LYS A 131 7.36 5.18 -1.14
C LYS A 131 8.35 4.44 -0.22
N PRO A 132 8.54 4.89 1.03
CA PRO A 132 9.47 4.26 1.97
C PRO A 132 9.22 2.76 2.14
N ASN A 133 7.95 2.36 2.22
CA ASN A 133 7.54 0.97 2.36
C ASN A 133 8.02 0.06 1.22
N PHE A 134 8.19 0.59 0.01
CA PHE A 134 8.75 -0.13 -1.11
C PHE A 134 10.26 0.04 -1.17
N ASP A 135 10.76 1.29 -1.20
CA ASP A 135 12.18 1.55 -1.47
C ASP A 135 13.10 0.98 -0.37
N GLU A 136 12.72 1.10 0.90
CA GLU A 136 13.51 0.53 2.00
C GLU A 136 13.41 -1.00 2.04
N ALA A 137 12.22 -1.57 1.81
CA ALA A 137 12.06 -3.01 1.79
C ALA A 137 12.79 -3.65 0.60
N PHE A 138 12.74 -3.01 -0.57
CA PHE A 138 13.42 -3.47 -1.78
C PHE A 138 14.95 -3.37 -1.66
N SER A 139 15.47 -2.55 -0.73
CA SER A 139 16.89 -2.56 -0.35
C SER A 139 17.30 -3.80 0.46
N GLY A 140 16.36 -4.69 0.78
CA GLY A 140 16.59 -5.98 1.44
C GLY A 140 16.32 -5.99 2.95
N LYS A 141 15.75 -4.90 3.50
CA LYS A 141 15.43 -4.75 4.93
C LYS A 141 13.94 -5.00 5.19
N ILE A 142 13.59 -5.42 6.41
CA ILE A 142 12.21 -5.28 6.86
C ILE A 142 11.97 -3.81 7.18
N TRP A 143 10.90 -3.24 6.63
CA TRP A 143 10.50 -1.87 6.89
C TRP A 143 9.26 -1.83 7.80
N GLN A 144 9.18 -0.80 8.63
CA GLN A 144 8.02 -0.48 9.45
C GLN A 144 7.75 1.03 9.36
N GLN A 145 6.48 1.39 9.26
CA GLN A 145 6.02 2.76 9.37
C GLN A 145 6.28 3.31 10.79
N GLY A 146 6.87 4.50 10.90
CA GLY A 146 7.24 5.06 12.21
C GLY A 146 6.07 5.55 13.07
N GLU A 147 4.91 5.82 12.46
CA GLU A 147 3.69 6.31 13.12
C GLU A 147 2.47 5.67 12.44
N SER A 148 1.37 5.46 13.17
CA SER A 148 0.13 5.01 12.54
C SER A 148 -0.50 6.14 11.72
N LYS A 149 -1.09 5.79 10.57
CA LYS A 149 -1.88 6.70 9.75
C LYS A 149 -3.07 5.97 9.13
N PRO A 150 -4.17 6.67 8.83
CA PRO A 150 -5.21 6.15 7.96
C PRO A 150 -4.62 5.72 6.60
N ASP A 151 -4.85 4.47 6.22
CA ASP A 151 -4.50 4.00 4.88
C ASP A 151 -5.39 4.72 3.83
N PRO A 152 -4.84 5.35 2.78
CA PRO A 152 -5.60 6.21 1.88
C PRO A 152 -6.71 5.51 1.06
N SER A 153 -6.75 4.18 0.98
CA SER A 153 -7.81 3.47 0.27
C SER A 153 -8.73 2.62 1.15
N THR A 154 -8.46 2.51 2.46
CA THR A 154 -9.42 1.91 3.41
C THR A 154 -9.92 2.90 4.46
N ASN A 155 -9.21 4.01 4.68
CA ASN A 155 -9.38 4.92 5.81
C ASN A 155 -9.23 4.27 7.20
N ILE A 156 -8.71 3.03 7.28
CA ILE A 156 -8.43 2.36 8.55
C ILE A 156 -7.09 2.85 9.08
N ASP A 157 -7.05 3.29 10.35
CA ASP A 157 -5.78 3.64 10.99
C ASP A 157 -4.88 2.42 11.10
N THR A 158 -3.68 2.57 10.54
CA THR A 158 -2.82 1.45 10.20
C THR A 158 -1.36 1.72 10.53
N VAL A 159 -0.66 0.68 10.99
CA VAL A 159 0.80 0.59 10.93
C VAL A 159 1.17 -0.34 9.78
N GLN A 160 1.90 0.15 8.79
CA GLN A 160 2.37 -0.68 7.67
C GLN A 160 3.73 -1.32 8.00
N ILE A 161 3.90 -2.57 7.59
CA ILE A 161 5.20 -3.27 7.56
C ILE A 161 5.44 -3.85 6.17
N ALA A 162 6.69 -3.94 5.75
CA ALA A 162 7.03 -4.47 4.43
C ALA A 162 8.24 -5.41 4.48
N ALA A 163 8.14 -6.52 3.77
CA ALA A 163 9.18 -7.53 3.67
C ALA A 163 9.66 -7.71 2.22
N PRO A 164 10.98 -7.88 2.00
CA PRO A 164 11.51 -8.18 0.67
C PRO A 164 11.13 -9.59 0.24
N VAL A 165 10.66 -9.72 -0.99
CA VAL A 165 10.53 -11.02 -1.67
C VAL A 165 11.86 -11.32 -2.35
N LYS A 166 12.43 -12.49 -2.05
CA LYS A 166 13.75 -12.89 -2.56
C LYS A 166 13.65 -14.14 -3.42
N ASP A 167 14.39 -14.15 -4.53
CA ASP A 167 14.68 -15.35 -5.32
C ASP A 167 16.17 -15.65 -5.16
N GLY A 168 16.49 -16.62 -4.30
CA GLY A 168 17.84 -16.80 -3.78
C GLY A 168 18.33 -15.52 -3.09
N GLY A 169 19.48 -14.98 -3.54
CA GLY A 169 20.05 -13.74 -3.00
C GLY A 169 19.48 -12.45 -3.59
N LYS A 170 18.64 -12.52 -4.64
CA LYS A 170 18.14 -11.34 -5.36
C LYS A 170 16.79 -10.90 -4.80
N ILE A 171 16.65 -9.62 -4.48
CA ILE A 171 15.34 -9.03 -4.18
C ILE A 171 14.56 -8.84 -5.49
N ILE A 172 13.36 -9.40 -5.56
CA ILE A 172 12.52 -9.39 -6.77
C ILE A 172 11.19 -8.66 -6.57
N GLY A 173 10.84 -8.32 -5.33
CA GLY A 173 9.59 -7.65 -5.02
C GLY A 173 9.48 -7.30 -3.55
N VAL A 174 8.30 -6.80 -3.16
CA VAL A 174 7.99 -6.41 -1.78
C VAL A 174 6.58 -6.87 -1.42
N LEU A 175 6.44 -7.49 -0.24
CA LEU A 175 5.16 -7.80 0.39
C LEU A 175 4.89 -6.78 1.49
N LEU A 176 3.88 -5.94 1.29
CA LEU A 176 3.39 -4.96 2.26
C LEU A 176 2.20 -5.55 3.01
N VAL A 177 2.17 -5.39 4.34
CA VAL A 177 1.06 -5.77 5.21
C VAL A 177 0.64 -4.56 6.04
N SER A 178 -0.65 -4.27 6.03
CA SER A 178 -1.29 -3.20 6.81
C SER A 178 -1.91 -3.79 8.08
N LEU A 179 -1.43 -3.34 9.24
CA LEU A 179 -1.89 -3.77 10.56
C LEU A 179 -2.88 -2.76 11.13
N THR A 180 -4.03 -3.20 11.62
CA THR A 180 -5.03 -2.32 12.26
C THR A 180 -4.52 -1.84 13.61
N THR A 181 -4.26 -0.53 13.74
CA THR A 181 -3.62 0.05 14.94
C THR A 181 -4.38 -0.26 16.22
N ALA A 182 -5.71 -0.15 16.20
CA ALA A 182 -6.57 -0.36 17.36
C ALA A 182 -6.47 -1.77 17.98
N ASN A 183 -5.92 -2.74 17.23
CA ASN A 183 -5.76 -4.13 17.67
C ASN A 183 -4.30 -4.49 18.02
N LEU A 184 -3.39 -3.53 17.96
CA LEU A 184 -2.01 -3.69 18.42
C LEU A 184 -1.92 -3.41 19.91
N LYS A 185 -1.29 -4.31 20.67
CA LYS A 185 -1.19 -4.24 22.13
C LYS A 185 0.20 -4.54 22.63
#